data_AF-A0ABD5DX93-F1
#
_entry.id   AF-A0ABD5DX93-F1
#
_cell.length_a   1.000
_cell.length_b   1.000
_cell.length_c   1.000
_cell.angle_alpha   90.00
_cell.angle_beta   90.00
_cell.angle_gamma   90.00
#
_symmetry.space_group_name_H-M   'P 1'
#
loop_
_entity.id
_entity.type
_entity.pdbx_description
1 polymer ?
#
loop_
_entity_poly.entity_id
_entity_poly.type
_entity_poly.pdbx_seq_one_letter_code
_entity_poly.pdbx_strand_id
1 'polypeptide(L)' 'LEASPKGHYTQLVVQPLGWYDEPLSVVLTGDEAPSRGERLFVGLQNARLYNGTERIEPRGELALAESA' A
#
# COMPACT_ATOMS: atom_id res chain seq x y z
N LEU A 1 16.37 0.57 -2.16
CA LEU A 1 15.53 1.04 -1.04
C LEU A 1 16.05 2.38 -0.59
N GLU A 2 15.26 3.42 -0.83
CA GLU A 2 15.50 4.76 -0.27
C GLU A 2 14.48 4.98 0.85
N ALA A 3 14.90 5.58 1.96
CA ALA A 3 14.07 5.80 3.13
C ALA A 3 14.24 7.24 3.63
N SER A 4 13.12 7.95 3.83
CA SER A 4 13.08 9.30 4.39
C SER A 4 12.17 9.33 5.62
N PRO A 5 12.74 9.37 6.84
CA PRO A 5 11.97 9.53 8.08
C PRO A 5 11.29 10.91 8.12
N LYS A 6 10.01 10.95 8.52
CA LYS A 6 9.18 12.17 8.65
C LYS A 6 8.64 12.37 10.07
N GLY A 7 9.30 11.79 11.07
CA GLY A 7 8.79 11.67 12.44
C GLY A 7 8.02 10.37 12.58
N HIS A 8 6.69 10.43 12.56
CA HIS A 8 5.78 9.31 12.86
C HIS A 8 5.62 8.27 11.73
N TYR A 9 6.32 8.48 10.62
CA TYR A 9 6.33 7.55 9.50
C TYR A 9 7.62 7.71 8.70
N THR A 10 7.93 6.68 7.93
CA THR A 10 9.03 6.67 6.96
C THR A 10 8.46 6.53 5.56
N GLN A 11 8.83 7.43 4.66
CA GLN A 11 8.56 7.27 3.22
C GLN A 11 9.61 6.36 2.62
N LEU A 12 9.19 5.37 1.84
CA LEU A 12 10.07 4.44 1.17
C LEU A 12 9.85 4.47 -0.34
N VAL A 13 10.94 4.41 -1.10
CA VAL A 13 10.92 4.09 -2.53
C VAL A 13 11.38 2.65 -2.68
N VAL A 14 10.49 1.79 -3.17
CA VAL A 14 10.67 0.33 -3.28
C VAL A 14 10.50 -0.14 -4.71
N GLN A 15 11.28 -1.14 -5.13
CA GLN A 15 11.07 -1.83 -6.39
C GLN A 15 10.15 -3.04 -6.15
N PRO A 16 8.95 -3.11 -6.75
CA PRO A 16 8.11 -4.30 -6.69
C PRO A 16 8.76 -5.47 -7.43
N LEU A 17 8.47 -6.69 -6.99
CA LEU A 17 9.01 -7.92 -7.58
C LEU A 17 7.95 -8.58 -8.47
N GLY A 18 8.20 -8.64 -9.78
CA GLY A 18 7.53 -9.56 -10.72
C GLY A 18 6.21 -9.10 -11.34
N TRP A 19 5.66 -7.94 -10.97
CA TRP A 19 4.37 -7.47 -11.53
C TRP A 19 4.40 -6.04 -12.08
N TYR A 20 5.44 -5.26 -11.76
CA TYR A 20 5.61 -3.90 -12.26
C TYR A 20 7.09 -3.52 -12.25
N ASP A 21 7.49 -2.67 -13.19
CA ASP A 21 8.90 -2.35 -13.43
C ASP A 21 9.31 -0.98 -12.89
N GLU A 22 8.35 -0.11 -12.56
CA GLU A 22 8.65 1.19 -11.95
C GLU A 22 8.63 1.15 -10.42
N PRO A 23 9.46 1.96 -9.73
CA PRO A 23 9.44 2.07 -8.28
C PRO A 23 8.09 2.56 -7.75
N LEU A 24 7.73 2.07 -6.57
CA LEU A 24 6.55 2.49 -5.84
C LEU A 24 6.94 3.33 -4.63
N SER A 25 6.20 4.40 -4.41
CA SER A 25 6.25 5.18 -3.17
C SER A 25 5.29 4.56 -2.16
N VAL A 26 5.81 4.14 -1.00
CA VAL A 26 5.01 3.59 0.09
C VAL A 26 5.28 4.34 1.39
N VAL A 27 4.30 4.31 2.30
CA VAL A 27 4.43 4.89 3.64
C VAL A 27 4.48 3.75 4.64
N LEU A 28 5.57 3.67 5.40
CA LEU A 28 5.69 2.80 6.56
C LEU A 28 5.35 3.62 7.81
N THR A 29 4.28 3.25 8.49
CA THR A 29 3.88 3.88 9.76
C THR A 29 4.74 3.39 10.91
N GLY A 30 5.08 4.28 11.84
CA GLY A 30 5.96 3.98 12.98
C GLY A 30 7.35 4.62 12.83
N ASP A 31 8.13 4.50 13.89
CA ASP A 31 9.40 5.22 14.04
C ASP A 31 10.61 4.40 13.55
N GLU A 32 10.42 3.11 13.26
CA GLU A 32 11.49 2.23 12.79
C GLU A 32 11.62 2.27 11.26
N ALA A 33 12.84 2.52 10.79
CA ALA A 33 13.18 2.45 9.39
C ALA A 33 13.66 1.02 9.02
N PRO A 34 13.30 0.50 7.83
CA PRO A 34 13.74 -0.81 7.38
C PRO A 34 15.24 -0.86 7.11
N SER A 35 15.83 -2.05 7.26
CA SER A 35 17.25 -2.28 7.00
C SER A 35 17.54 -2.49 5.52
N ARG A 36 18.77 -2.15 5.08
CA ARG A 36 19.19 -2.43 3.69
C ARG A 36 19.18 -3.93 3.43
N GLY A 37 18.54 -4.34 2.32
CA GLY A 37 18.45 -5.75 1.90
C GLY A 37 17.26 -6.49 2.49
N GLU A 38 16.49 -5.85 3.36
CA GLU A 38 15.25 -6.41 3.90
C GLU A 38 14.17 -6.55 2.82
N ARG A 39 13.43 -7.66 2.87
CA ARG A 39 12.26 -7.88 2.00
C ARG A 39 11.00 -7.45 2.74
N LEU A 40 10.34 -6.43 2.21
CA LEU A 40 9.11 -5.89 2.77
C LEU A 40 7.88 -6.43 2.02
N PHE A 41 6.77 -6.58 2.75
CA PHE A 41 5.47 -6.92 2.18
C PHE A 41 4.51 -5.76 2.45
N VAL A 42 3.80 -5.31 1.42
CA VAL A 42 2.82 -4.22 1.54
C VAL A 42 1.45 -4.85 1.75
N GLY A 43 0.86 -4.62 2.92
CA GLY A 43 -0.51 -5.02 3.20
C GLY A 43 -1.52 -4.13 2.49
N LEU A 44 -2.64 -4.72 2.05
CA LEU A 44 -3.69 -3.97 1.34
C LEU A 44 -4.71 -3.29 2.27
N GLN A 45 -4.58 -3.45 3.59
CA GLN A 45 -5.54 -2.92 4.58
C GLN A 45 -5.77 -1.40 4.46
N ASN A 46 -4.73 -0.64 4.08
CA ASN A 46 -4.79 0.80 3.86
C ASN A 46 -4.60 1.16 2.36
N ALA A 47 -4.46 0.16 1.49
CA ALA A 47 -4.29 0.38 0.07
C ALA A 47 -5.66 0.65 -0.57
N ARG A 48 -5.66 1.52 -1.59
CA ARG A 48 -6.83 1.77 -2.44
C ARG A 48 -6.47 1.29 -3.83
N LEU A 49 -7.33 0.46 -4.42
CA LEU A 49 -7.18 0.02 -5.79
C LEU A 49 -7.97 0.95 -6.72
N TYR A 50 -7.44 1.23 -7.90
CA TYR A 50 -8.10 2.08 -8.91
C TYR A 50 -8.08 1.40 -10.28
N ASN A 51 -9.14 1.60 -11.06
CA ASN A 51 -9.16 1.38 -12.50
C ASN A 51 -9.17 2.75 -13.19
N GLY A 52 -8.01 3.20 -13.70
CA GLY A 52 -7.84 4.58 -14.12
C GLY A 52 -8.04 5.54 -12.95
N THR A 53 -9.01 6.46 -13.06
CA THR A 53 -9.37 7.40 -11.98
C THR A 53 -10.46 6.87 -11.05
N GLU A 54 -11.08 5.74 -11.39
CA GLU A 54 -12.17 5.16 -10.62
C GLU A 54 -11.63 4.31 -9.48
N ARG A 55 -12.05 4.58 -8.25
CA ARG A 55 -11.68 3.76 -7.09
C ARG A 55 -12.45 2.45 -7.13
N ILE A 56 -11.74 1.33 -7.08
CA ILE A 56 -12.33 0.01 -6.85
C ILE A 56 -12.60 -0.09 -5.35
N GLU A 57 -13.87 0.00 -4.98
CA GLU A 57 -14.29 -0.18 -3.59
C GLU A 57 -14.10 -1.64 -3.15
N PRO A 58 -13.65 -1.89 -1.90
CA PRO A 58 -13.69 -3.22 -1.33
C PRO A 58 -15.12 -3.76 -1.34
N ARG A 59 -15.31 -5.03 -1.73
CA ARG A 59 -16.61 -5.69 -1.57
C ARG A 59 -16.88 -5.95 -0.08
N GLY A 60 -17.45 -4.97 0.61
CA GLY A 60 -17.99 -5.14 1.96
C GLY A 60 -18.79 -3.90 2.34
N GLU A 61 -20.09 -3.95 2.61
CA GLU A 61 -21.05 -5.05 2.68
C GLU A 61 -21.94 -5.04 1.43
N LEU A 62 -22.15 -6.19 0.79
CA LEU A 62 -23.41 -6.37 0.07
C LEU A 62 -24.49 -6.25 1.14
N ALA A 63 -25.13 -5.10 1.26
CA ALA A 63 -26.42 -5.03 1.91
C ALA A 63 -27.26 -6.10 1.23
N LEU A 64 -27.58 -7.18 1.95
CA LEU A 64 -28.58 -8.14 1.50
C LEU A 64 -29.81 -7.29 1.22
N ALA A 65 -30.11 -7.08 -0.07
CA ALA A 65 -31.34 -6.43 -0.45
C ALA A 65 -32.45 -7.27 0.18
N GLU A 66 -33.19 -6.71 1.14
CA GLU A 66 -34.43 -7.30 1.59
C GLU A 66 -35.29 -7.51 0.35
N SER A 67 -35.49 -8.78 0.01
CA SER A 67 -36.37 -9.16 -1.08
C SER A 67 -37.80 -8.90 -0.62
N ALA A 68 -38.43 -7.94 -1.30
CA ALA A 68 -39.87 -7.67 -1.49
C ALA A 68 -40.86 -8.04 -0.37
#